data_AF-A0A9Q0SNT0-F1
#
_entry.id   AF-A0A9Q0SNT0-F1
#
_cell.length_a   1.000
_cell.length_b   1.000
_cell.length_c   1.000
_cell.angle_alpha   90.00
_cell.angle_beta   90.00
_cell.angle_gamma   90.00
#
_symmetry.space_group_name_H-M   'P 1'
#
loop_
_entity.id
_entity.type
_entity.pdbx_description
1 polymer ?
#
loop_
_entity_poly.entity_id
_entity_poly.type
_entity_poly.pdbx_seq_one_letter_code
_entity_poly.pdbx_strand_id
1 'polypeptide(L)'
;MEILNPRHFCCPISLDLMKDPVTLPTGITYDRESIEKWIEEGNRTCPVTNQVLASYDQIPNHSIRKMIQDWCVENRSYGVERIPTPRVPVTPYEVSETCKRVNDAAKRGEQKKCRELVRKIKNWGKESERNKKCIVENGAGCVLSACFESFASVSNDEDLLGEILSVLVWMFPLGEEGQSKLGSVQSLNRLVWFLTSGDLSARQNAVLVLRNLLALDQKHVNALVEIEGVFAGLVKLIKEPICPTATKGFIDGNFLHDFTIKLQ
;
A
#
# COMPACT_ATOMS: atom_id res chain seq x y z
N MET A 1 -17.53 -4.62 -35.80
CA MET A 1 -16.88 -5.93 -35.57
C MET A 1 -15.99 -5.76 -34.36
N GLU A 2 -16.18 -6.57 -33.33
CA GLU A 2 -15.21 -6.68 -32.24
C GLU A 2 -13.99 -7.43 -32.78
N ILE A 3 -12.80 -6.87 -32.59
CA ILE A 3 -11.57 -7.53 -33.00
C ILE A 3 -11.13 -8.46 -31.87
N LEU A 4 -10.84 -9.71 -32.20
CA LEU A 4 -10.31 -10.67 -31.22
C LEU A 4 -8.80 -10.44 -31.05
N ASN A 5 -8.34 -10.40 -29.80
CA ASN A 5 -6.92 -10.28 -29.48
C ASN A 5 -6.14 -11.43 -30.13
N PRO A 6 -5.03 -11.15 -30.85
CA PRO A 6 -4.18 -12.20 -31.39
C PRO A 6 -3.64 -13.07 -30.25
N ARG A 7 -3.81 -14.39 -30.35
CA ARG A 7 -3.46 -15.35 -29.28
C ARG A 7 -2.00 -15.24 -28.81
N HIS A 8 -1.08 -14.88 -29.70
CA HIS A 8 0.34 -14.72 -29.40
C HIS A 8 0.68 -13.44 -28.62
N PHE A 9 -0.28 -12.52 -28.48
CA PHE A 9 -0.19 -11.35 -27.62
C PHE A 9 -0.86 -11.54 -26.26
N CYS A 10 -1.63 -12.62 -26.10
CA CYS A 10 -2.28 -12.94 -24.84
C CYS A 10 -1.32 -13.64 -23.88
N CYS A 11 -1.43 -13.31 -22.59
CA CYS A 11 -0.71 -14.02 -21.54
C CYS A 11 -1.24 -15.46 -21.43
N PRO A 12 -0.39 -16.49 -21.36
CA PRO A 12 -0.85 -17.86 -21.18
C PRO A 12 -1.59 -18.14 -19.85
N ILE A 13 -1.41 -17.29 -18.84
CA ILE A 13 -2.07 -17.42 -17.53
C ILE A 13 -3.42 -16.70 -17.54
N SER A 14 -3.44 -15.39 -17.79
CA SER A 14 -4.67 -14.59 -17.71
C SER A 14 -5.54 -14.65 -18.96
N LEU A 15 -4.97 -15.08 -20.09
CA LEU A 15 -5.57 -15.05 -21.43
C LEU A 15 -5.86 -13.63 -21.98
N ASP A 16 -5.49 -12.60 -21.22
CA ASP A 16 -5.61 -11.19 -21.60
C ASP A 16 -4.37 -10.70 -22.36
N LEU A 17 -4.52 -9.59 -23.08
CA LEU A 17 -3.43 -8.93 -23.78
C LEU A 17 -2.31 -8.54 -22.79
N MET A 18 -1.08 -8.95 -23.07
CA MET A 18 0.06 -8.67 -22.19
C MET A 18 0.37 -7.17 -22.16
N LYS A 19 0.39 -6.59 -20.96
CA LYS A 19 0.73 -5.18 -20.74
C LYS A 19 2.22 -4.98 -20.51
N ASP A 20 2.81 -5.89 -19.73
CA ASP A 20 4.25 -5.94 -19.50
C ASP A 20 4.79 -7.34 -19.83
N PRO A 21 5.05 -7.64 -21.12
CA PRO A 21 5.50 -8.97 -21.50
C PRO A 21 6.91 -9.24 -20.98
N VAL A 22 7.06 -10.36 -20.27
CA VAL A 22 8.32 -10.87 -19.70
C VAL A 22 8.54 -12.32 -20.04
N THR A 23 9.78 -12.69 -20.32
CA THR A 23 10.17 -14.04 -20.69
C THR A 23 10.89 -14.71 -19.53
N LEU A 24 10.41 -15.91 -19.16
CA LEU A 24 11.10 -16.79 -18.21
C LEU A 24 12.27 -17.50 -18.89
N PRO A 25 13.20 -18.12 -18.13
CA PRO A 25 14.30 -18.91 -18.71
C PRO A 25 13.84 -20.05 -19.62
N THR A 26 12.59 -20.52 -19.47
CA THR A 26 11.97 -21.52 -20.36
C THR A 26 11.61 -20.97 -21.75
N GLY A 27 11.84 -19.68 -22.02
CA GLY A 27 11.54 -19.03 -23.29
C GLY A 27 10.08 -18.61 -23.48
N ILE A 28 9.20 -18.87 -22.51
CA ILE A 28 7.78 -18.50 -22.61
C ILE A 28 7.58 -17.09 -22.07
N THR A 29 6.82 -16.29 -22.81
CA THR A 29 6.45 -14.92 -22.46
C THR A 29 5.09 -14.87 -21.78
N TYR A 30 5.01 -14.13 -20.67
CA TYR A 30 3.82 -13.89 -19.88
C TYR A 30 3.63 -12.40 -19.64
N ASP A 31 2.44 -11.99 -19.24
CA ASP A 31 2.31 -10.70 -18.58
C ASP A 31 2.98 -10.77 -17.20
N ARG A 32 3.77 -9.73 -16.85
CA ARG A 32 4.55 -9.68 -15.61
C ARG A 32 3.70 -9.93 -14.37
N GLU A 33 2.56 -9.23 -14.24
CA GLU A 33 1.71 -9.34 -13.04
C GLU A 33 1.19 -10.77 -12.87
N SER A 34 0.82 -11.40 -13.98
CA SER A 34 0.30 -12.77 -13.98
C SER A 34 1.36 -13.78 -13.54
N ILE A 35 2.60 -13.66 -14.03
CA ILE A 35 3.66 -14.60 -13.66
C ILE A 35 4.24 -14.33 -12.27
N GLU A 36 4.31 -13.06 -11.84
CA GLU A 36 4.69 -12.70 -10.47
C GLU A 36 3.71 -13.33 -9.47
N LYS A 37 2.40 -13.17 -9.70
CA LYS A 37 1.36 -13.77 -8.86
C LYS A 37 1.47 -15.30 -8.79
N TRP A 38 1.67 -15.96 -9.92
CA TRP A 38 1.87 -17.42 -9.98
C TRP A 38 3.03 -17.87 -9.08
N ILE A 39 4.16 -17.18 -9.13
CA ILE A 39 5.35 -17.49 -8.32
C ILE A 39 5.08 -17.20 -6.84
N GLU A 40 4.38 -16.11 -6.51
CA GLU A 40 4.03 -15.71 -5.14
C GLU A 40 3.03 -16.67 -4.48
N GLU A 41 2.15 -17.31 -5.25
CA GLU A 41 1.29 -18.41 -4.79
C GLU A 41 2.07 -19.69 -4.45
N GLY A 42 3.40 -19.68 -4.60
CA GLY A 42 4.30 -20.77 -4.23
C GLY A 42 4.59 -21.74 -5.36
N ASN A 43 4.09 -21.49 -6.57
CA ASN A 43 4.34 -22.35 -7.72
C ASN A 43 5.81 -22.26 -8.15
N ARG A 44 6.42 -23.42 -8.38
CA ARG A 44 7.85 -23.57 -8.69
C ARG A 44 8.11 -24.05 -10.12
N THR A 45 7.05 -24.15 -10.92
CA THR A 45 7.09 -24.63 -12.31
C THR A 45 6.63 -23.56 -13.28
N CYS A 46 7.10 -23.65 -14.52
CA CYS A 46 6.60 -22.87 -15.62
C CYS A 46 5.15 -23.28 -15.94
N PRO A 47 4.18 -22.34 -15.98
CA PRO A 47 2.77 -22.66 -16.22
C PRO A 47 2.49 -23.43 -17.51
N VAL A 48 3.28 -23.16 -18.57
CA VAL A 48 3.08 -23.79 -19.88
C VAL A 48 3.90 -25.06 -20.05
N THR A 49 5.19 -25.04 -19.68
CA THR A 49 6.08 -26.18 -19.95
C THR A 49 6.10 -27.21 -18.82
N ASN A 50 5.52 -26.89 -17.66
CA ASN A 50 5.60 -27.68 -16.42
C ASN A 50 7.03 -27.98 -15.94
N GLN A 51 8.04 -27.31 -16.51
CA GLN A 51 9.43 -27.45 -16.10
C GLN A 51 9.65 -26.71 -14.78
N VAL A 52 10.43 -27.30 -13.86
CA VAL A 52 10.86 -26.63 -12.63
C VAL A 52 11.70 -25.42 -12.99
N LEU A 53 11.37 -24.26 -12.41
CA LEU A 53 12.08 -23.02 -12.64
C LEU A 53 13.41 -23.04 -11.88
N ALA A 54 14.53 -23.09 -12.63
CA ALA A 54 15.87 -22.99 -12.06
C ALA A 54 16.15 -21.58 -11.50
N SER A 55 15.59 -20.55 -12.13
CA SER A 55 15.56 -19.17 -11.62
C SER A 55 14.20 -18.53 -11.91
N TYR A 56 13.88 -17.48 -11.16
CA TYR A 56 12.66 -16.68 -11.31
C TYR A 56 12.92 -15.40 -12.12
N ASP A 57 13.99 -15.38 -12.92
CA ASP A 57 14.38 -14.20 -13.67
C ASP A 57 13.33 -13.92 -14.75
N GLN A 58 12.81 -12.70 -14.73
CA GLN A 58 11.78 -12.24 -15.65
C GLN A 58 12.37 -11.17 -16.58
N ILE A 59 12.86 -11.62 -17.74
CA ILE A 59 13.52 -10.75 -18.69
C ILE A 59 12.46 -9.99 -19.50
N PRO A 60 12.43 -8.64 -19.49
CA PRO A 60 11.49 -7.88 -20.31
C PRO A 60 11.58 -8.25 -21.80
N ASN A 61 10.45 -8.57 -22.43
CA ASN A 61 10.38 -8.86 -23.86
C ASN A 61 9.96 -7.61 -24.64
N HIS A 62 10.93 -6.73 -24.91
CA HIS A 62 10.70 -5.47 -25.61
C HIS A 62 10.13 -5.64 -27.02
N SER A 63 10.49 -6.73 -27.70
CA SER A 63 10.01 -7.03 -29.07
C SER A 63 8.51 -7.33 -29.06
N ILE A 64 8.06 -8.25 -28.19
CA ILE A 64 6.63 -8.56 -28.04
C ILE A 64 5.86 -7.32 -27.58
N ARG A 65 6.42 -6.53 -26.64
CA ARG A 65 5.80 -5.29 -26.19
C ARG A 65 5.55 -4.33 -27.36
N LYS A 66 6.56 -4.12 -28.22
CA LYS A 66 6.45 -3.25 -29.37
C LYS A 66 5.37 -3.76 -30.34
N MET A 67 5.38 -5.06 -30.65
CA MET A 67 4.38 -5.67 -31.54
C MET A 67 2.95 -5.49 -31.02
N ILE A 68 2.74 -5.66 -29.71
CA ILE A 68 1.44 -5.43 -29.07
C ILE A 68 1.03 -3.96 -29.20
N GLN A 69 1.94 -3.04 -28.93
CA GLN A 69 1.66 -1.60 -29.03
C GLN A 69 1.33 -1.17 -30.47
N ASP A 70 2.08 -1.68 -31.45
CA ASP A 70 1.84 -1.41 -32.87
C ASP A 70 0.46 -1.96 -33.29
N TRP A 71 0.12 -3.19 -32.87
CA TRP A 71 -1.20 -3.77 -33.09
C TRP A 71 -2.33 -2.94 -32.44
N CYS A 72 -2.15 -2.43 -31.22
CA CYS A 72 -3.15 -1.55 -30.60
C CYS A 72 -3.36 -0.26 -31.40
N VAL A 73 -2.28 0.32 -31.95
CA VAL A 73 -2.36 1.55 -32.76
C VAL A 73 -3.10 1.29 -34.07
N GLU A 74 -2.78 0.19 -34.76
CA GLU A 74 -3.44 -0.21 -36.01
C GLU A 74 -4.93 -0.46 -35.82
N ASN A 75 -5.34 -0.95 -34.65
CA ASN A 75 -6.72 -1.34 -34.36
C ASN A 75 -7.50 -0.32 -33.51
N ARG A 76 -6.97 0.91 -33.40
CA ARG A 76 -7.60 1.99 -32.61
C ARG A 76 -9.01 2.35 -33.09
N SER A 77 -9.28 2.24 -34.39
CA SER A 77 -10.62 2.46 -34.99
C SER A 77 -11.66 1.43 -34.55
N TYR A 78 -11.22 0.26 -34.06
CA TYR A 78 -12.08 -0.79 -33.52
C TYR A 78 -12.25 -0.69 -32.00
N GLY A 79 -11.84 0.42 -31.38
CA GLY A 79 -11.94 0.62 -29.93
C GLY A 79 -10.79 0.03 -29.12
N VAL A 80 -9.72 -0.45 -29.77
CA VAL A 80 -8.53 -0.94 -29.07
C VAL A 80 -7.71 0.24 -28.55
N GLU A 81 -7.56 0.32 -27.24
CA GLU A 81 -6.71 1.34 -26.62
C GLU A 81 -5.24 0.93 -26.62
N ARG A 82 -4.36 1.92 -26.76
CA ARG A 82 -2.92 1.69 -26.68
C ARG A 82 -2.51 1.36 -25.24
N ILE A 83 -1.82 0.25 -25.06
CA ILE A 83 -1.20 -0.06 -23.78
C ILE A 83 0.01 0.87 -23.54
N PRO A 84 0.03 1.65 -22.45
CA PRO A 84 1.18 2.49 -22.11
C PRO A 84 2.39 1.63 -21.74
N THR A 85 3.58 2.12 -22.05
CA THR A 85 4.80 1.45 -21.62
C THR A 85 4.84 1.41 -20.09
N PRO A 86 5.07 0.23 -19.47
CA PRO A 86 5.25 0.13 -18.02
C PRO A 86 6.30 1.12 -17.54
N ARG A 87 5.98 1.89 -16.50
CA ARG A 87 6.95 2.81 -15.89
C ARG A 87 8.08 2.01 -15.26
N VAL A 88 9.28 2.58 -15.24
CA VAL A 88 10.42 1.97 -14.54
C VAL A 88 10.03 1.86 -13.05
N PRO A 89 10.05 0.65 -12.45
CA PRO A 89 9.76 0.49 -11.04
C PRO A 89 10.72 1.28 -10.16
N VAL A 90 10.26 1.72 -9.00
CA VAL A 90 11.10 2.43 -8.04
C VAL A 90 12.21 1.51 -7.53
N THR A 91 13.43 2.03 -7.49
CA THR A 91 14.57 1.27 -6.97
C THR A 91 14.68 1.36 -5.45
N PRO A 92 15.25 0.35 -4.78
CA PRO A 92 15.54 0.40 -3.34
C PRO A 92 16.35 1.64 -2.94
N TYR A 93 17.29 2.07 -3.79
CA TYR A 93 18.09 3.27 -3.58
C TYR A 93 17.23 4.53 -3.53
N GLU A 94 16.32 4.73 -4.50
CA GLU A 94 15.42 5.89 -4.54
C GLU A 94 14.47 5.94 -3.34
N VAL A 95 13.99 4.77 -2.89
CA VAL A 95 13.19 4.67 -1.66
C VAL A 95 14.03 5.09 -0.45
N SER A 96 15.22 4.52 -0.29
CA SER A 96 16.12 4.81 0.82
C SER A 96 16.49 6.29 0.88
N GLU A 97 16.86 6.88 -0.26
CA GLU A 97 17.19 8.31 -0.37
C GLU A 97 15.98 9.18 0.00
N THR A 98 14.79 8.85 -0.50
CA THR A 98 13.57 9.61 -0.20
C THR A 98 13.20 9.48 1.28
N CYS A 99 13.35 8.30 1.87
CA CYS A 99 13.12 8.06 3.30
C CYS A 99 14.10 8.86 4.18
N LYS A 100 15.38 8.91 3.82
CA LYS A 100 16.36 9.78 4.51
C LYS A 100 15.94 11.24 4.48
N ARG A 101 15.51 11.73 3.31
CA ARG A 101 15.01 13.11 3.15
C ARG A 101 13.75 13.38 3.99
N VAL A 102 12.85 12.41 4.13
CA VAL A 102 11.66 12.51 5.01
C VAL A 102 12.10 12.67 6.46
N ASN A 103 12.98 11.79 6.94
CA ASN A 103 13.47 11.83 8.31
C ASN A 103 14.17 13.15 8.64
N ASP A 104 15.02 13.63 7.73
CA ASP A 104 15.73 14.90 7.86
C ASP A 104 14.78 16.10 7.89
N ALA A 105 13.74 16.08 7.05
CA ALA A 105 12.71 17.12 7.03
C ALA A 105 11.85 17.09 8.30
N ALA A 106 11.52 15.91 8.82
CA ALA A 106 10.78 15.74 10.07
C ALA A 106 11.56 16.30 11.26
N LYS A 107 12.85 16.00 11.37
CA LYS A 107 13.73 16.55 12.41
C LYS A 107 13.85 18.06 12.39
N ARG A 108 13.77 18.69 11.20
CA ARG A 108 13.78 20.15 11.04
C ARG A 108 12.39 20.79 11.16
N GLY A 109 11.33 20.01 11.34
CA GLY A 109 9.96 20.51 11.37
C GLY A 109 9.44 21.03 10.02
N GLU A 110 10.04 20.62 8.89
CA GLU A 110 9.72 21.10 7.53
C GLU A 110 8.44 20.44 6.98
N GLN A 111 7.26 20.79 7.55
CA GLN A 111 5.96 20.16 7.22
C GLN A 111 5.66 20.09 5.72
N LYS A 112 5.82 21.19 4.99
CA LYS A 112 5.56 21.25 3.53
C LYS A 112 6.42 20.26 2.75
N LYS A 113 7.70 20.18 3.08
CA LYS A 113 8.66 19.29 2.42
C LYS A 113 8.39 17.82 2.77
N CYS A 114 8.04 17.52 4.03
CA CYS A 114 7.57 16.21 4.42
C CYS A 114 6.36 15.79 3.57
N ARG A 115 5.39 16.70 3.42
CA ARG A 115 4.16 16.42 2.65
C ARG A 115 4.46 16.11 1.19
N GLU A 116 5.36 16.85 0.56
CA GLU A 116 5.80 16.60 -0.81
C GLU A 116 6.48 15.23 -0.97
N LEU A 117 7.37 14.88 -0.04
CA LEU A 117 8.07 13.59 -0.05
C LEU A 117 7.12 12.41 0.21
N VAL A 118 6.17 12.56 1.13
CA VAL A 118 5.14 11.54 1.40
C VAL A 118 4.23 11.35 0.18
N ARG A 119 3.82 12.44 -0.49
CA ARG A 119 3.08 12.35 -1.76
C ARG A 119 3.86 11.62 -2.84
N LYS A 120 5.18 11.84 -2.91
CA LYS A 120 6.05 11.11 -3.83
C LYS A 120 6.00 9.60 -3.56
N ILE A 121 6.13 9.19 -2.29
CA ILE A 121 6.01 7.77 -1.87
C ILE A 121 4.63 7.21 -2.21
N LYS A 122 3.56 7.95 -1.92
CA LYS A 122 2.18 7.56 -2.26
C LYS A 122 1.99 7.34 -3.75
N ASN A 123 2.54 8.23 -4.58
CA ASN A 123 2.43 8.12 -6.03
C ASN A 123 3.16 6.88 -6.55
N TRP A 124 4.36 6.56 -6.03
CA TRP A 124 5.01 5.29 -6.35
C TRP A 124 4.16 4.08 -6.00
N GLY A 125 3.51 4.08 -4.83
CA GLY A 125 2.61 3.01 -4.42
C GLY A 125 1.36 2.88 -5.31
N LYS A 126 0.86 3.98 -5.88
CA LYS A 126 -0.27 3.95 -6.83
C LYS A 126 0.12 3.39 -8.20
N GLU A 127 1.40 3.42 -8.56
CA GLU A 127 1.87 2.98 -9.87
C GLU A 127 1.93 1.45 -10.00
N SER A 128 2.29 0.73 -8.94
CA SER A 128 2.31 -0.74 -8.95
C SER A 128 2.40 -1.35 -7.55
N GLU A 129 1.91 -2.59 -7.40
CA GLU A 129 2.11 -3.39 -6.19
C GLU A 129 3.59 -3.70 -5.95
N ARG A 130 4.37 -3.89 -7.01
CA ARG A 130 5.83 -4.05 -6.93
C ARG A 130 6.51 -2.86 -6.25
N ASN A 131 6.07 -1.64 -6.57
CA ASN A 131 6.57 -0.44 -5.89
C ASN A 131 6.18 -0.44 -4.41
N LYS A 132 4.93 -0.81 -4.05
CA LYS A 132 4.52 -0.90 -2.64
C LYS A 132 5.41 -1.89 -1.87
N LYS A 133 5.64 -3.08 -2.43
CA LYS A 133 6.52 -4.10 -1.86
C LYS A 133 7.94 -3.57 -1.65
N CYS A 134 8.53 -2.98 -2.69
CA CYS A 134 9.85 -2.34 -2.61
C CYS A 134 9.90 -1.25 -1.51
N ILE A 135 8.87 -0.41 -1.40
CA ILE A 135 8.80 0.65 -0.39
C ILE A 135 8.76 0.06 1.03
N VAL A 136 7.93 -0.96 1.25
CA VAL A 136 7.77 -1.63 2.55
C VAL A 136 9.07 -2.34 2.97
N GLU A 137 9.67 -3.12 2.06
CA GLU A 137 10.93 -3.85 2.30
C GLU A 137 12.11 -2.93 2.60
N ASN A 138 12.06 -1.67 2.14
CA ASN A 138 13.08 -0.66 2.40
C ASN A 138 12.79 0.21 3.65
N GLY A 139 11.94 -0.26 4.56
CA GLY A 139 11.76 0.33 5.90
C GLY A 139 10.99 1.66 5.92
N ALA A 140 10.29 2.01 4.84
CA ALA A 140 9.52 3.25 4.77
C ALA A 140 8.45 3.35 5.87
N GLY A 141 7.88 2.21 6.29
CA GLY A 141 6.89 2.15 7.37
C GLY A 141 7.41 2.74 8.69
N CYS A 142 8.64 2.40 9.09
CA CYS A 142 9.25 2.94 10.32
C CYS A 142 9.48 4.45 10.20
N VAL A 143 9.99 4.91 9.05
CA VAL A 143 10.27 6.33 8.81
C VAL A 143 9.00 7.17 8.82
N LEU A 144 7.92 6.68 8.19
CA LEU A 144 6.64 7.37 8.18
C LEU A 144 5.95 7.35 9.55
N SER A 145 6.13 6.29 10.32
CA SER A 145 5.65 6.22 11.71
C SER A 145 6.35 7.25 12.60
N ALA A 146 7.68 7.38 12.49
CA ALA A 146 8.44 8.39 13.22
C ALA A 146 8.12 9.83 12.77
N CYS A 147 7.88 10.02 11.46
CA CYS A 147 7.40 11.29 10.91
C CYS A 147 6.03 11.65 11.49
N PHE A 148 5.09 10.71 11.53
CA PHE A 148 3.77 10.91 12.12
C PHE A 148 3.88 11.33 13.60
N GLU A 149 4.64 10.60 14.41
CA GLU A 149 4.87 10.93 15.82
C GLU A 149 5.43 12.35 16.00
N SER A 150 6.43 12.72 15.20
CA SER A 150 7.09 14.04 15.28
C SER A 150 6.13 15.20 15.06
N PHE A 151 5.13 15.02 14.19
CA PHE A 151 4.15 16.06 13.88
C PHE A 151 2.84 15.92 14.66
N ALA A 152 2.57 14.77 15.27
CA ALA A 152 1.35 14.53 16.04
C ALA A 152 1.21 15.46 17.27
N SER A 153 2.34 15.88 17.87
CA SER A 153 2.35 16.76 19.04
C SER A 153 2.55 18.24 18.75
N VAL A 154 3.10 18.58 17.57
CA VAL A 154 3.60 19.94 17.26
C VAL A 154 2.79 20.61 16.17
N SER A 155 2.08 19.85 15.33
CA SER A 155 1.49 20.36 14.10
C SER A 155 -0.03 20.28 14.08
N ASN A 156 -0.67 21.38 13.68
CA ASN A 156 -2.07 21.40 13.23
C ASN A 156 -2.19 21.04 11.73
N ASP A 157 -1.13 20.57 11.08
CA ASP A 157 -1.14 20.15 9.68
C ASP A 157 -1.83 18.78 9.54
N GLU A 158 -3.16 18.82 9.56
CA GLU A 158 -4.05 17.68 9.36
C GLU A 158 -3.85 17.02 8.01
N ASP A 159 -3.54 17.80 6.98
CA ASP A 159 -3.30 17.28 5.63
C ASP A 159 -2.04 16.40 5.58
N LEU A 160 -0.94 16.82 6.21
CA LEU A 160 0.30 16.04 6.24
C LEU A 160 0.08 14.72 6.95
N LEU A 161 -0.53 14.77 8.14
CA LEU A 161 -0.79 13.57 8.93
C LEU A 161 -1.78 12.65 8.23
N GLY A 162 -2.85 13.18 7.63
CA GLY A 162 -3.78 12.41 6.81
C GLY A 162 -3.12 11.75 5.60
N GLU A 163 -2.18 12.45 4.95
CA GLU A 163 -1.40 11.90 3.85
C GLU A 163 -0.49 10.75 4.31
N ILE A 164 0.18 10.91 5.46
CA ILE A 164 0.99 9.85 6.07
C ILE A 164 0.13 8.63 6.39
N LEU A 165 -1.04 8.81 7.00
CA LEU A 165 -1.97 7.70 7.30
C LEU A 165 -2.40 6.97 6.03
N SER A 166 -2.70 7.69 4.95
CA SER A 166 -3.09 7.08 3.67
C SER A 166 -2.02 6.17 3.05
N VAL A 167 -0.76 6.40 3.42
CA VAL A 167 0.38 5.58 3.00
C VAL A 167 0.59 4.41 3.96
N LEU A 168 0.52 4.65 5.28
CA LEU A 168 0.71 3.62 6.30
C LEU A 168 -0.30 2.46 6.22
N VAL A 169 -1.53 2.70 5.74
CA VAL A 169 -2.58 1.67 5.63
C VAL A 169 -2.11 0.39 4.93
N TRP A 170 -1.28 0.51 3.89
CA TRP A 170 -0.80 -0.63 3.10
C TRP A 170 0.64 -1.05 3.44
N MET A 171 1.18 -0.56 4.57
CA MET A 171 2.55 -0.88 5.03
C MET A 171 2.61 -1.87 6.20
N PHE A 172 1.46 -2.37 6.65
CA PHE A 172 1.42 -3.35 7.75
C PHE A 172 1.79 -4.76 7.28
N PRO A 173 2.45 -5.59 8.14
CA PRO A 173 2.85 -5.28 9.51
C PRO A 173 4.08 -4.36 9.58
N LEU A 174 4.09 -3.43 10.55
CA LEU A 174 5.23 -2.54 10.80
C LEU A 174 6.29 -3.25 11.65
N GLY A 175 7.56 -2.86 11.51
CA GLY A 175 8.62 -3.28 12.43
C GLY A 175 8.42 -2.69 13.84
N GLU A 176 9.10 -3.25 14.84
CA GLU A 176 8.95 -2.87 16.26
C GLU A 176 9.11 -1.37 16.51
N GLU A 177 10.07 -0.72 15.83
CA GLU A 177 10.27 0.72 15.90
C GLU A 177 9.04 1.49 15.40
N GLY A 178 8.52 1.14 14.21
CA GLY A 178 7.33 1.78 13.65
C GLY A 178 6.09 1.61 14.53
N GLN A 179 5.91 0.43 15.11
CA GLN A 179 4.85 0.15 16.07
C GLN A 179 4.97 1.02 17.33
N SER A 180 6.17 1.10 17.92
CA SER A 180 6.44 1.92 19.10
C SER A 180 6.13 3.41 18.84
N LYS A 181 6.48 3.91 17.65
CA LYS A 181 6.23 5.30 17.23
C LYS A 181 4.75 5.61 17.03
N LEU A 182 3.98 4.73 16.40
CA LEU A 182 2.53 4.92 16.26
C LEU A 182 1.76 4.65 17.56
N GLY A 183 2.30 3.78 18.43
CA GLY A 183 1.75 3.46 19.74
C GLY A 183 2.08 4.48 20.83
N SER A 184 2.84 5.54 20.53
CA SER A 184 3.12 6.59 21.48
C SER A 184 1.86 7.39 21.82
N VAL A 185 1.85 7.99 23.02
CA VAL A 185 0.69 8.74 23.52
C VAL A 185 0.29 9.85 22.55
N GLN A 186 1.25 10.59 21.97
CA GLN A 186 0.93 11.68 21.05
C GLN A 186 0.37 11.16 19.73
N SER A 187 0.93 10.09 19.18
CA SER A 187 0.42 9.45 17.95
C SER A 187 -1.00 8.93 18.13
N LEU A 188 -1.26 8.20 19.22
CA LEU A 188 -2.59 7.67 19.52
C LEU A 188 -3.61 8.78 19.77
N ASN A 189 -3.24 9.86 20.49
CA ASN A 189 -4.11 11.02 20.68
C ASN A 189 -4.52 11.62 19.33
N ARG A 190 -3.55 11.75 18.41
CA ARG A 190 -3.80 12.30 17.09
C ARG A 190 -4.65 11.37 16.22
N LEU A 191 -4.47 10.06 16.33
CA LEU A 191 -5.32 9.07 15.67
C LEU A 191 -6.77 9.14 16.17
N VAL A 192 -6.98 9.24 17.50
CA VAL A 192 -8.30 9.44 18.11
C VAL A 192 -8.94 10.75 17.66
N TRP A 193 -8.15 11.82 17.56
CA TRP A 193 -8.61 13.09 17.01
C TRP A 193 -9.08 12.95 15.54
N PHE A 194 -8.38 12.17 14.71
CA PHE A 194 -8.85 11.90 13.35
C PHE A 194 -10.17 11.12 13.33
N LEU A 195 -10.41 10.20 14.27
CA LEU A 195 -11.70 9.49 14.37
C LEU A 195 -12.88 10.44 14.60
N THR A 196 -12.67 11.47 15.43
CA THR A 196 -13.72 12.41 15.81
C THR A 196 -13.87 13.56 14.82
N SER A 197 -12.76 14.11 14.33
CA SER A 197 -12.74 15.40 13.63
C SER A 197 -12.22 15.34 12.20
N GLY A 198 -11.62 14.22 11.78
CA GLY A 198 -11.09 14.05 10.44
C GLY A 198 -12.17 14.01 9.35
N ASP A 199 -11.78 14.28 8.11
CA ASP A 199 -12.61 14.00 6.95
C ASP A 199 -12.84 12.48 6.77
N LEU A 200 -13.72 12.09 5.85
CA LEU A 200 -14.08 10.68 5.64
C LEU A 200 -12.86 9.79 5.34
N SER A 201 -11.92 10.27 4.53
CA SER A 201 -10.72 9.54 4.12
C SER A 201 -9.72 9.42 5.28
N ALA A 202 -9.45 10.52 5.97
CA ALA A 202 -8.56 10.56 7.12
C ALA A 202 -9.10 9.70 8.27
N ARG A 203 -10.41 9.73 8.53
CA ARG A 203 -11.09 8.84 9.47
C ARG A 203 -10.89 7.38 9.08
N GLN A 204 -11.14 7.02 7.82
CA GLN A 204 -10.98 5.64 7.33
C GLN A 204 -9.54 5.15 7.54
N ASN A 205 -8.56 5.96 7.15
CA ASN A 205 -7.15 5.59 7.29
C ASN A 205 -6.74 5.47 8.76
N ALA A 206 -7.19 6.38 9.63
CA ALA A 206 -6.94 6.31 11.06
C ALA A 206 -7.51 5.03 11.69
N VAL A 207 -8.73 4.63 11.32
CA VAL A 207 -9.36 3.37 11.78
C VAL A 207 -8.54 2.16 11.34
N LEU A 208 -8.11 2.11 10.08
CA LEU A 208 -7.33 0.99 9.55
C LEU A 208 -5.95 0.89 10.21
N VAL A 209 -5.27 2.02 10.40
CA VAL A 209 -3.98 2.10 11.10
C VAL A 209 -4.13 1.68 12.56
N LEU A 210 -5.13 2.21 13.29
CA LEU A 210 -5.40 1.83 14.68
C LEU A 210 -5.70 0.34 14.80
N ARG A 211 -6.63 -0.18 13.99
CA ARG A 211 -6.98 -1.61 14.00
C ARG A 211 -5.75 -2.49 13.81
N ASN A 212 -4.94 -2.20 12.79
CA ASN A 212 -3.76 -3.01 12.50
C ASN A 212 -2.70 -2.88 13.61
N LEU A 213 -2.53 -1.71 14.23
CA LEU A 213 -1.62 -1.51 15.35
C LEU A 213 -2.05 -2.26 16.61
N LEU A 214 -3.34 -2.24 16.93
CA LEU A 214 -3.93 -2.86 18.12
C LEU A 214 -3.96 -4.40 18.00
N ALA A 215 -4.07 -4.93 16.78
CA ALA A 215 -3.99 -6.37 16.52
C ALA A 215 -2.58 -6.96 16.77
N LEU A 216 -1.54 -6.12 16.88
CA LEU A 216 -0.15 -6.57 17.03
C LEU A 216 0.29 -6.70 18.49
N ASP A 217 -0.18 -5.82 19.38
CA ASP A 217 0.31 -5.77 20.77
C ASP A 217 -0.72 -5.16 21.75
N GLN A 218 -0.98 -5.88 22.85
CA GLN A 218 -1.89 -5.47 23.92
C GLN A 218 -1.46 -4.16 24.60
N LYS A 219 -0.17 -3.82 24.59
CA LYS A 219 0.33 -2.55 25.19
C LYS A 219 -0.30 -1.32 24.53
N HIS A 220 -0.55 -1.37 23.21
CA HIS A 220 -1.17 -0.27 22.48
C HIS A 220 -2.65 -0.13 22.83
N VAL A 221 -3.34 -1.25 23.10
CA VAL A 221 -4.73 -1.23 23.57
C VAL A 221 -4.82 -0.52 24.92
N ASN A 222 -3.91 -0.85 25.85
CA ASN A 222 -3.88 -0.22 27.16
C ASN A 222 -3.62 1.28 27.04
N ALA A 223 -2.64 1.69 26.24
CA ALA A 223 -2.35 3.10 26.01
C ALA A 223 -3.53 3.86 25.35
N LEU A 224 -4.29 3.20 24.48
CA LEU A 224 -5.44 3.80 23.80
C LEU A 224 -6.64 4.02 24.73
N VAL A 225 -6.89 3.12 25.67
CA VAL A 225 -8.01 3.25 26.64
C VAL A 225 -7.84 4.48 27.54
N GLU A 226 -6.60 4.85 27.86
CA GLU A 226 -6.27 6.02 28.67
C GLU A 226 -6.46 7.36 27.93
N ILE A 227 -6.76 7.34 26.62
CA ILE A 227 -6.87 8.56 25.82
C ILE A 227 -8.27 9.15 25.89
N GLU A 228 -8.33 10.42 26.30
CA GLU A 228 -9.57 11.18 26.34
C GLU A 228 -10.21 11.27 24.94
N GLY A 229 -11.53 11.06 24.87
CA GLY A 229 -12.28 11.14 23.62
C GLY A 229 -12.22 9.88 22.76
N VAL A 230 -11.48 8.82 23.15
CA VAL A 230 -11.49 7.53 22.43
C VAL A 230 -12.90 6.97 22.30
N PHE A 231 -13.68 7.00 23.39
CA PHE A 231 -15.08 6.56 23.41
C PHE A 231 -15.96 7.34 22.44
N ALA A 232 -15.84 8.66 22.43
CA ALA A 232 -16.59 9.50 21.52
C ALA A 232 -16.24 9.20 20.04
N GLY A 233 -14.95 8.98 19.76
CA GLY A 233 -14.48 8.56 18.43
C GLY A 233 -15.03 7.21 17.99
N LEU A 234 -15.02 6.22 18.88
CA LEU A 234 -15.57 4.89 18.61
C LEU A 234 -17.09 4.91 18.42
N VAL A 235 -17.83 5.63 19.27
CA VAL A 235 -19.28 5.80 19.11
C VAL A 235 -19.60 6.50 17.79
N LYS A 236 -18.83 7.53 17.39
CA LYS A 236 -19.00 8.19 16.11
C LYS A 236 -18.75 7.24 14.94
N LEU A 237 -17.75 6.35 15.03
CA LEU A 237 -17.48 5.34 14.01
C LEU A 237 -18.64 4.34 13.83
N ILE A 238 -19.31 3.97 14.92
CA ILE A 238 -20.47 3.07 14.90
C ILE A 238 -21.70 3.79 14.32
N LYS A 239 -21.93 5.05 14.72
CA LYS A 239 -23.09 5.84 14.26
C LYS A 239 -22.97 6.33 12.82
N GLU A 240 -21.75 6.62 12.38
CA GLU A 240 -21.42 7.10 11.02
C GLU A 240 -20.46 6.12 10.34
N PRO A 241 -20.95 4.97 9.86
CA PRO A 241 -20.11 3.95 9.25
C PRO A 241 -19.47 4.49 7.96
N ILE A 242 -18.14 4.42 7.90
CA ILE A 242 -17.34 4.95 6.79
C ILE A 242 -17.34 3.98 5.60
N CYS A 243 -17.21 2.67 5.88
CA CYS A 243 -17.52 1.59 4.95
C CYS A 243 -17.74 0.26 5.71
N PRO A 244 -18.46 -0.72 5.13
CA PRO A 244 -18.75 -2.00 5.79
C PRO A 244 -17.49 -2.74 6.28
N THR A 245 -16.40 -2.72 5.51
CA THR A 245 -15.14 -3.43 5.84
C THR A 245 -14.38 -2.79 7.01
N ALA A 246 -14.42 -1.45 7.11
CA ALA A 246 -13.78 -0.71 8.20
C ALA A 246 -14.58 -0.85 9.51
N THR A 247 -15.91 -0.75 9.43
CA THR A 247 -16.80 -0.88 10.58
C THR A 247 -16.86 -2.31 11.08
N LYS A 248 -17.03 -3.31 10.19
CA LYS A 248 -17.11 -4.72 10.55
C LYS A 248 -15.78 -5.27 11.08
N GLY A 249 -14.64 -4.86 10.52
CA GLY A 249 -13.31 -5.27 11.02
C GLY A 249 -12.93 -4.70 12.39
N PHE A 250 -13.55 -3.59 12.81
CA PHE A 250 -13.37 -3.02 14.15
C PHE A 250 -14.32 -3.66 15.18
N ILE A 251 -15.47 -4.16 14.72
CA ILE A 251 -16.49 -4.83 15.55
C ILE A 251 -16.19 -6.33 15.74
N ASP A 252 -15.69 -7.02 14.71
CA ASP A 252 -15.51 -8.50 14.71
C ASP A 252 -14.20 -8.95 15.37
N GLY A 253 -13.23 -8.07 15.56
CA GLY A 253 -12.05 -8.38 16.37
C GLY A 253 -12.41 -8.38 17.85
N ASN A 254 -11.80 -9.23 18.66
CA ASN A 254 -11.88 -9.25 20.13
C ASN A 254 -11.72 -7.88 20.82
N PHE A 255 -11.39 -6.83 20.07
CA PHE A 255 -11.38 -5.44 20.48
C PHE A 255 -12.62 -5.01 21.27
N LEU A 256 -13.86 -5.13 20.77
CA LEU A 256 -15.03 -4.68 21.55
C LEU A 256 -15.19 -5.49 22.85
N HIS A 257 -14.88 -6.79 22.81
CA HIS A 257 -14.95 -7.65 23.98
C HIS A 257 -13.89 -7.25 25.04
N ASP A 258 -12.63 -7.07 24.64
CA ASP A 258 -11.53 -6.66 25.52
C ASP A 258 -11.67 -5.20 26.01
N PHE A 259 -12.27 -4.33 25.19
CA PHE A 259 -12.59 -2.94 25.57
C PHE A 259 -13.76 -2.89 26.56
N THR A 260 -14.77 -3.75 26.40
CA THR A 260 -15.94 -3.81 27.30
C THR A 260 -15.57 -4.42 28.66
N ILE A 261 -14.69 -5.43 28.69
CA ILE A 261 -14.23 -6.06 29.94
C ILE A 261 -13.44 -5.09 30.82
N LYS A 262 -12.72 -4.13 30.24
CA LYS A 262 -11.93 -3.15 31.01
C LYS A 262 -12.71 -1.93 31.51
N LEU A 263 -13.99 -1.82 31.14
CA LEU A 263 -14.87 -0.71 31.56
C LEU A 263 -15.78 -1.07 32.74
N GLN A 264 -15.69 -2.30 33.24
CA GLN A 264 -16.33 -2.77 34.47
C GLN A 264 -15.32 -2.79 35.62
#